data_AF-A0A8D8W6Q1-F1
#
_entry.id   AF-A0A8D8W6Q1-F1
#
_cell.length_a   1.000
_cell.length_b   1.000
_cell.length_c   1.000
_cell.angle_alpha   90.00
_cell.angle_beta   90.00
_cell.angle_gamma   90.00
#
_symmetry.space_group_name_H-M   'P 1'
#
loop_
_entity.id
_entity.type
_entity.pdbx_description
1 polymer ?
#
loop_
_entity_poly.entity_id
_entity_poly.type
_entity_poly.pdbx_seq_one_letter_code
_entity_poly.pdbx_strand_id
1 'polypeptide(L)'
;NAIHFKGRWLIPFNPKNTKDGPFYLDKTKSVQVPMMQMTDKFYIYQETEDDGFKVLELLMLLDATKEDERLFSMHIFLPNKRTGLATLEKKLFHSDSSGLKGLFKAKHSSFADEFGKITNDAQEAEVVVTLPRFKIESTWEMSNLCKQLGMNVAFTDRADF
;
A
#
# COMPACT_ATOMS: atom_id res chain seq x y z
N ASN A 1 -6.86 20.70 -2.91
CA ASN A 1 -5.50 20.18 -2.68
C ASN A 1 -5.17 19.24 -3.84
N ALA A 2 -3.96 19.32 -4.40
CA ALA A 2 -3.49 18.41 -5.45
C ALA A 2 -2.12 17.88 -5.04
N ILE A 3 -1.94 16.56 -5.10
CA ILE A 3 -0.68 15.88 -4.77
C ILE A 3 -0.18 15.19 -6.03
N HIS A 4 1.08 15.45 -6.38
CA HIS A 4 1.78 14.79 -7.47
C HIS A 4 3.10 14.21 -6.95
N PHE A 5 3.29 12.91 -7.14
CA PHE A 5 4.50 12.20 -6.76
C PHE A 5 5.18 11.62 -8.01
N LYS A 6 6.47 11.90 -8.17
CA LYS A 6 7.29 11.38 -9.26
C LYS A 6 8.68 10.98 -8.74
N GLY A 7 8.77 9.78 -8.20
CA GLY A 7 10.04 9.15 -7.84
C GLY A 7 10.55 8.22 -8.95
N ARG A 8 11.86 7.98 -8.95
CA ARG A 8 12.49 6.88 -9.70
C ARG A 8 12.82 5.74 -8.75
N TRP A 9 12.63 4.49 -9.17
CA TRP A 9 13.08 3.35 -8.39
C TRP A 9 14.59 3.43 -8.15
N LEU A 10 15.02 3.14 -6.92
CA LEU A 10 16.45 3.00 -6.62
C LEU A 10 17.07 1.88 -7.44
N ILE A 11 16.36 0.74 -7.52
CA ILE A 11 16.68 -0.40 -8.39
C ILE A 11 15.60 -0.47 -9.48
N PRO A 12 15.89 -0.03 -10.72
CA PRO A 12 14.89 0.03 -11.78
C PRO A 12 14.62 -1.32 -12.43
N PHE A 13 13.34 -1.59 -12.74
CA PHE A 13 12.96 -2.72 -13.58
C PHE A 13 13.52 -2.55 -14.99
N ASN A 14 14.14 -3.61 -15.54
CA ASN A 14 14.57 -3.62 -16.94
C ASN A 14 13.34 -3.70 -17.87
N PRO A 15 13.09 -2.71 -18.76
CA PRO A 15 11.94 -2.73 -19.66
C PRO A 15 11.87 -3.96 -20.56
N LYS A 16 13.02 -4.57 -20.91
CA LYS A 16 13.09 -5.80 -21.73
C LYS A 16 12.50 -7.03 -21.03
N ASN A 17 12.42 -7.00 -19.70
CA ASN A 17 11.82 -8.06 -18.90
C ASN A 17 10.32 -7.84 -18.67
N THR A 18 9.76 -6.72 -19.14
CA THR A 18 8.32 -6.47 -19.04
C THR A 18 7.59 -7.31 -20.08
N LYS A 19 6.64 -8.14 -19.64
CA LYS A 19 5.83 -8.98 -20.52
C LYS A 19 4.37 -8.94 -20.07
N ASP A 20 3.45 -9.12 -21.01
CA ASP A 20 2.04 -9.21 -20.66
C ASP A 20 1.77 -10.46 -19.82
N GLY A 21 1.00 -10.30 -18.76
CA GLY A 21 0.61 -11.37 -17.85
C GLY A 21 -0.72 -11.09 -17.15
N PRO A 22 -1.34 -12.13 -16.56
CA PRO A 22 -2.69 -11.99 -16.02
C PRO A 22 -2.69 -11.26 -14.68
N PHE A 23 -3.48 -10.20 -14.59
CA PHE A 23 -3.89 -9.58 -13.34
C PHE A 23 -5.29 -10.07 -12.98
N TYR A 24 -5.44 -10.70 -11.82
CA TYR A 24 -6.69 -11.31 -11.39
C TYR A 24 -7.56 -10.28 -10.67
N LEU A 25 -8.74 -10.00 -11.22
CA LEU A 25 -9.73 -9.10 -10.62
C LEU A 25 -10.55 -9.83 -9.56
N ASP A 26 -10.79 -11.12 -9.77
CA ASP A 26 -11.48 -12.02 -8.84
C ASP A 26 -11.04 -13.49 -9.08
N LYS A 27 -11.82 -14.47 -8.59
CA LYS A 27 -11.51 -15.91 -8.76
C LYS A 27 -11.54 -16.38 -10.22
N THR A 28 -12.28 -15.68 -11.07
CA THR A 28 -12.66 -16.10 -12.43
C THR A 28 -12.23 -15.11 -13.50
N LYS A 29 -12.18 -13.82 -13.19
CA LYS A 29 -11.84 -12.76 -14.13
C LYS A 29 -10.39 -12.34 -14.01
N SER A 30 -9.73 -12.22 -15.15
CA SER A 30 -8.40 -11.62 -15.26
C SER A 30 -8.31 -10.74 -16.51
N VAL A 31 -7.36 -9.80 -16.47
CA VAL A 31 -7.00 -8.93 -17.59
C VAL A 31 -5.50 -9.05 -17.83
N GLN A 32 -5.07 -9.01 -19.09
CA GLN A 32 -3.64 -8.99 -19.41
C GLN A 32 -3.10 -7.59 -19.22
N VAL A 33 -2.02 -7.46 -18.46
CA VAL A 33 -1.35 -6.19 -18.21
C VAL A 33 0.17 -6.35 -18.36
N PRO A 34 0.90 -5.28 -18.68
CA PRO A 34 2.35 -5.31 -18.69
C PRO A 34 2.89 -5.56 -17.28
N MET A 35 3.44 -6.76 -17.05
CA MET A 35 4.05 -7.17 -15.78
C MET A 35 5.56 -6.89 -15.85
N MET A 36 6.03 -5.97 -15.00
CA MET A 36 7.45 -5.72 -14.81
C MET A 36 8.05 -6.83 -13.95
N GLN A 37 9.27 -7.27 -14.28
CA GLN A 37 9.92 -8.39 -13.60
C GLN A 37 11.37 -8.07 -13.24
N MET A 38 11.77 -8.45 -12.03
CA MET A 38 13.17 -8.48 -11.61
C MET A 38 13.39 -9.51 -10.50
N THR A 39 14.64 -9.88 -10.28
CA THR A 39 15.09 -10.68 -9.14
C THR A 39 16.21 -9.90 -8.48
N ASP A 40 16.06 -9.59 -7.20
CA ASP A 40 17.08 -8.91 -6.41
C ASP A 40 16.85 -9.20 -4.92
N LYS A 41 17.72 -8.66 -4.05
CA LYS A 41 17.54 -8.70 -2.61
C LYS A 41 16.66 -7.56 -2.13
N PHE A 42 15.64 -7.90 -1.35
CA PHE A 42 14.70 -6.94 -0.78
C PHE A 42 14.41 -7.28 0.67
N TYR A 43 14.08 -6.27 1.47
CA TYR A 43 13.44 -6.47 2.76
C TYR A 43 11.99 -6.88 2.54
N ILE A 44 11.63 -8.04 3.07
CA ILE A 44 10.27 -8.57 3.02
C ILE A 44 9.79 -8.99 4.40
N TYR A 45 8.51 -8.80 4.62
CA TYR A 45 7.76 -9.44 5.69
C TYR A 45 6.80 -10.46 5.08
N GLN A 46 6.61 -11.60 5.73
CA GLN A 46 5.67 -12.63 5.24
C GLN A 46 5.00 -13.39 6.39
N GLU A 47 3.67 -13.51 6.28
CA GLU A 47 2.87 -14.48 7.02
C GLU A 47 2.75 -15.76 6.18
N THR A 48 2.94 -16.93 6.80
CA THR A 48 2.89 -18.22 6.08
C THR A 48 1.49 -18.81 6.04
N GLU A 49 0.57 -18.26 6.84
CA GLU A 49 -0.81 -18.68 6.90
C GLU A 49 -1.54 -18.39 5.59
N ASP A 50 -2.56 -19.20 5.37
CA ASP A 50 -3.37 -19.21 4.16
C ASP A 50 -4.12 -17.88 3.94
N ASP A 51 -4.55 -17.23 5.02
CA ASP A 51 -5.14 -15.88 5.04
C ASP A 51 -4.12 -14.79 5.38
N GLY A 52 -2.83 -15.13 5.35
CA GLY A 52 -1.72 -14.21 5.54
C GLY A 52 -1.45 -13.31 4.34
N PHE A 53 -0.40 -12.51 4.44
CA PHE A 53 0.06 -11.59 3.40
C PHE A 53 1.58 -11.45 3.41
N LYS A 54 2.08 -10.83 2.34
CA LYS A 54 3.48 -10.46 2.16
C LYS A 54 3.58 -8.94 2.04
N VAL A 55 4.69 -8.39 2.50
CA VAL A 55 5.03 -6.98 2.31
C VAL A 55 6.38 -6.89 1.63
N LEU A 56 6.45 -6.12 0.56
CA LEU A 56 7.67 -5.78 -0.15
C LEU A 56 7.92 -4.28 -0.05
N GLU A 57 9.12 -3.88 0.35
CA GLU A 57 9.56 -2.49 0.29
C GLU A 57 10.36 -2.22 -0.98
N LEU A 58 9.95 -1.21 -1.75
CA LEU A 58 10.67 -0.71 -2.94
C LEU A 58 11.12 0.72 -2.70
N LEU A 59 12.44 0.94 -2.62
CA LEU A 59 13.02 2.26 -2.43
C LEU A 59 12.93 3.10 -3.71
N MET A 60 12.70 4.40 -3.52
CA MET A 60 12.59 5.41 -4.56
C MET A 60 13.41 6.64 -4.20
N LEU A 61 14.02 7.24 -5.22
CA LEU A 61 14.66 8.55 -5.12
C LEU A 61 13.74 9.59 -5.75
N LEU A 62 13.50 10.68 -5.02
CA LEU A 62 12.81 11.83 -5.55
C LEU A 62 13.84 12.83 -6.08
N ASP A 63 13.79 13.14 -7.37
CA ASP A 63 14.65 14.17 -7.98
C ASP A 63 14.14 15.56 -7.58
N ALA A 64 14.32 15.94 -6.31
CA ALA A 64 13.96 17.25 -5.78
C ALA A 64 15.20 18.16 -5.81
N THR A 65 15.64 18.55 -7.03
CA THR A 65 16.86 19.34 -7.27
C THR A 65 18.13 18.65 -6.74
N LYS A 66 19.31 18.98 -7.30
CA LYS A 66 20.59 18.28 -6.99
C LYS A 66 21.04 18.41 -5.53
N GLU A 67 20.32 19.17 -4.71
CA GLU A 67 20.71 19.53 -3.35
C GLU A 67 19.92 18.78 -2.27
N ASP A 68 18.85 18.06 -2.62
CA ASP A 68 17.99 17.35 -1.65
C ASP A 68 17.48 16.02 -2.22
N GLU A 69 18.37 15.03 -2.34
CA GLU A 69 17.97 13.66 -2.70
C GLU A 69 17.18 13.04 -1.53
N ARG A 70 15.85 13.00 -1.69
CA ARG A 70 14.96 12.40 -0.70
C ARG A 70 14.70 10.94 -1.04
N LEU A 71 14.90 10.07 -0.06
CA LEU A 71 14.52 8.67 -0.12
C LEU A 71 13.06 8.52 0.29
N PHE A 72 12.30 7.86 -0.56
CA PHE A 72 10.94 7.38 -0.29
C PHE A 72 10.94 5.87 -0.45
N SER A 73 9.91 5.22 0.08
CA SER A 73 9.67 3.82 -0.22
C SER A 73 8.21 3.54 -0.49
N MET A 74 7.96 2.63 -1.42
CA MET A 74 6.64 2.08 -1.69
C MET A 74 6.55 0.72 -1.02
N HIS A 75 5.57 0.56 -0.14
CA HIS A 75 5.26 -0.71 0.49
C HIS A 75 4.11 -1.37 -0.25
N ILE A 76 4.34 -2.59 -0.74
CA ILE A 76 3.35 -3.39 -1.47
C ILE A 76 2.87 -4.51 -0.55
N PHE A 77 1.60 -4.43 -0.16
CA PHE A 77 0.94 -5.48 0.61
C PHE A 77 0.21 -6.43 -0.34
N LEU A 78 0.60 -7.71 -0.33
CA LEU A 78 0.05 -8.73 -1.21
C LEU A 78 -0.54 -9.87 -0.37
N PRO A 79 -1.87 -10.04 -0.34
CA PRO A 79 -2.49 -11.20 0.30
C PRO A 79 -2.02 -12.51 -0.34
N ASN A 80 -1.85 -13.56 0.48
CA ASN A 80 -1.50 -14.89 -0.02
C ASN A 80 -2.61 -15.47 -0.91
N LYS A 81 -3.88 -15.19 -0.56
CA LYS A 81 -5.06 -15.56 -1.37
C LYS A 81 -5.40 -14.47 -2.38
N ARG A 82 -5.70 -14.88 -3.62
CA ARG A 82 -6.16 -13.95 -4.69
C ARG A 82 -7.38 -13.11 -4.32
N THR A 83 -8.30 -13.66 -3.54
CA THR A 83 -9.47 -12.93 -3.01
C THR A 83 -9.31 -12.49 -1.57
N GLY A 84 -8.06 -12.41 -1.09
CA GLY A 84 -7.72 -12.08 0.30
C GLY A 84 -7.69 -10.59 0.61
N LEU A 85 -7.89 -9.70 -0.37
CA LEU A 85 -7.78 -8.25 -0.16
C LEU A 85 -8.71 -7.76 0.95
N ALA A 86 -9.97 -8.19 0.97
CA ALA A 86 -10.90 -7.81 2.03
C ALA A 86 -10.43 -8.30 3.41
N THR A 87 -9.81 -9.49 3.51
CA THR A 87 -9.25 -9.99 4.78
C THR A 87 -8.02 -9.20 5.20
N LEU A 88 -7.17 -8.81 4.25
CA LEU A 88 -6.02 -7.95 4.50
C LEU A 88 -6.45 -6.55 4.96
N GLU A 89 -7.37 -5.90 4.25
CA GLU A 89 -7.91 -4.59 4.63
C GLU A 89 -8.51 -4.62 6.02
N LYS A 90 -9.20 -5.72 6.34
CA LYS A 90 -9.71 -6.02 7.67
C LYS A 90 -8.59 -6.11 8.72
N LYS A 91 -7.55 -6.90 8.47
CA LYS A 91 -6.37 -7.00 9.36
C LYS A 91 -5.72 -5.61 9.58
N LEU A 92 -5.59 -4.80 8.53
CA LEU A 92 -4.93 -3.49 8.57
C LEU A 92 -5.81 -2.34 9.12
N PHE A 93 -7.13 -2.39 8.91
CA PHE A 93 -8.02 -1.22 9.06
C PHE A 93 -9.35 -1.50 9.77
N HIS A 94 -9.56 -2.67 10.38
CA HIS A 94 -10.83 -2.93 11.04
C HIS A 94 -11.20 -1.84 12.07
N SER A 95 -12.47 -1.42 12.04
CA SER A 95 -13.06 -0.42 12.94
C SER A 95 -14.20 -0.99 13.81
N ASP A 96 -14.42 -2.32 13.82
CA ASP A 96 -15.44 -2.95 14.66
C ASP A 96 -14.85 -3.44 15.98
N SER A 97 -15.42 -2.94 17.08
CA SER A 97 -15.05 -3.10 18.49
C SER A 97 -15.13 -4.54 19.05
N SER A 98 -15.00 -5.58 18.22
CA SER A 98 -14.95 -6.98 18.64
C SER A 98 -13.88 -7.82 17.92
N GLY A 99 -13.64 -7.59 16.63
CA GLY A 99 -12.41 -8.03 15.94
C GLY A 99 -11.21 -7.19 16.37
N LEU A 100 -11.45 -5.90 16.64
CA LEU A 100 -10.52 -5.07 17.40
C LEU A 100 -10.40 -5.55 18.84
N LYS A 101 -11.44 -5.84 19.64
CA LYS A 101 -11.20 -6.21 21.06
C LYS A 101 -10.33 -7.47 21.27
N GLY A 102 -10.21 -8.35 20.27
CA GLY A 102 -9.26 -9.47 20.29
C GLY A 102 -7.80 -9.07 20.05
N LEU A 103 -7.54 -8.15 19.11
CA LEU A 103 -6.21 -7.59 18.82
C LEU A 103 -5.89 -6.30 19.61
N PHE A 104 -6.89 -5.69 20.25
CA PHE A 104 -6.89 -4.41 21.00
C PHE A 104 -7.00 -4.68 22.50
N LYS A 105 -6.66 -5.89 22.93
CA LYS A 105 -6.19 -6.12 24.30
C LYS A 105 -4.76 -5.62 24.50
N ALA A 106 -4.09 -5.12 23.46
CA ALA A 106 -2.99 -4.19 23.60
C ALA A 106 -3.53 -2.75 23.48
N LYS A 107 -3.68 -2.09 24.64
CA LYS A 107 -3.82 -0.64 24.73
C LYS A 107 -2.70 0.02 23.89
N HIS A 108 -3.05 0.80 22.88
CA HIS A 108 -2.15 1.70 22.12
C HIS A 108 -1.24 1.09 21.04
N SER A 109 -1.79 0.56 19.94
CA SER A 109 -1.01 0.51 18.70
C SER A 109 -1.82 1.05 17.52
N SER A 110 -1.42 2.22 17.02
CA SER A 110 -1.85 2.80 15.74
C SER A 110 -1.46 1.87 14.58
N PHE A 111 -2.08 2.05 13.41
CA PHE A 111 -1.56 1.49 12.16
C PHE A 111 -0.05 1.78 12.02
N ALA A 112 0.43 2.95 12.47
CA ALA A 112 1.85 3.28 12.46
C ALA A 112 2.71 2.36 13.33
N ASP A 113 2.18 1.86 14.46
CA ASP A 113 2.90 0.98 15.38
C ASP A 113 2.95 -0.45 14.84
N GLU A 114 1.84 -0.95 14.28
CA GLU A 114 1.79 -2.25 13.62
C GLU A 114 2.61 -2.26 12.34
N PHE A 115 2.49 -1.21 11.52
CA PHE A 115 3.35 -1.00 10.36
C PHE A 115 4.82 -0.93 10.76
N GLY A 116 5.14 -0.18 11.81
CA GLY A 116 6.50 -0.09 12.37
C GLY A 116 7.03 -1.45 12.84
N LYS A 117 6.18 -2.28 13.45
CA LYS A 117 6.53 -3.66 13.81
C LYS A 117 6.78 -4.50 12.56
N ILE A 118 5.90 -4.48 11.55
CA ILE A 118 6.05 -5.21 10.28
C ILE A 118 7.37 -4.84 9.61
N THR A 119 7.71 -3.55 9.56
CA THR A 119 8.98 -3.09 8.97
C THR A 119 10.19 -3.55 9.77
N ASN A 120 10.08 -3.62 11.11
CA ASN A 120 11.17 -4.10 11.97
C ASN A 120 11.36 -5.62 11.89
N ASP A 121 10.28 -6.38 11.67
CA ASP A 121 10.30 -7.83 11.50
C ASP A 121 10.68 -8.24 10.06
N ALA A 122 10.79 -7.29 9.14
CA ALA A 122 11.18 -7.55 7.76
C ALA A 122 12.63 -8.05 7.68
N GLN A 123 12.87 -9.02 6.80
CA GLN A 123 14.17 -9.65 6.60
C GLN A 123 14.60 -9.52 5.15
N GLU A 124 15.90 -9.36 4.92
CA GLU A 124 16.46 -9.34 3.57
C GLU A 124 16.41 -10.76 2.97
N ALA A 125 15.84 -10.89 1.78
CA ALA A 125 15.80 -12.14 1.03
C ALA A 125 15.93 -11.87 -0.47
N GLU A 126 16.41 -12.88 -1.22
CA GLU A 126 16.33 -12.85 -2.69
C GLU A 126 14.88 -13.10 -3.12
N VAL A 127 14.29 -12.15 -3.85
CA VAL A 127 12.88 -12.16 -4.20
C VAL A 127 12.71 -11.95 -5.71
N VAL A 128 11.91 -12.81 -6.33
CA VAL A 128 11.41 -12.60 -7.69
C VAL A 128 10.19 -11.69 -7.63
N VAL A 129 10.34 -10.45 -8.05
CA VAL A 129 9.28 -9.44 -8.05
C VAL A 129 8.59 -9.42 -9.41
N THR A 130 7.28 -9.63 -9.42
CA THR A 130 6.41 -9.40 -10.58
C THR A 130 5.36 -8.36 -10.22
N LEU A 131 5.42 -7.18 -10.84
CA LEU A 131 4.59 -6.03 -10.49
C LEU A 131 3.94 -5.45 -11.75
N PRO A 132 2.61 -5.27 -11.81
CA PRO A 132 1.98 -4.62 -12.95
C PRO A 132 2.47 -3.18 -13.07
N ARG A 133 2.67 -2.71 -14.30
CA ARG A 133 2.84 -1.28 -14.55
C ARG A 133 1.48 -0.60 -14.41
N PHE A 134 1.37 0.38 -13.52
CA PHE A 134 0.11 1.09 -13.28
C PHE A 134 0.31 2.62 -13.17
N LYS A 135 -0.79 3.35 -13.33
CA LYS A 135 -0.92 4.79 -13.08
C LYS A 135 -2.21 4.99 -12.29
N ILE A 136 -2.14 5.73 -11.18
CA ILE A 136 -3.29 6.04 -10.34
C ILE A 136 -3.54 7.55 -10.41
N GLU A 137 -4.74 7.93 -10.83
CA GLU A 137 -5.22 9.31 -10.84
C GLU A 137 -6.62 9.33 -10.25
N SER A 138 -6.83 10.15 -9.23
CA SER A 138 -8.11 10.22 -8.52
C SER A 138 -8.45 11.67 -8.18
N THR A 139 -9.72 12.04 -8.31
CA THR A 139 -10.25 13.34 -7.89
C THR A 139 -11.40 13.11 -6.93
N TRP A 140 -11.37 13.81 -5.80
CA TRP A 140 -12.31 13.62 -4.69
C TRP A 140 -12.93 14.95 -4.30
N GLU A 141 -14.25 14.96 -4.14
CA GLU A 141 -14.97 16.03 -3.45
C GLU A 141 -15.06 15.65 -1.97
N MET A 142 -14.41 16.42 -1.10
CA MET A 142 -14.21 16.04 0.29
C MET A 142 -15.32 16.54 1.22
N SER A 143 -16.16 17.51 0.82
CA SER A 143 -17.11 18.14 1.75
C SER A 143 -18.11 17.12 2.30
N ASN A 144 -18.66 16.25 1.46
CA ASN A 144 -19.59 15.22 1.91
C ASN A 144 -18.92 14.20 2.84
N LEU A 145 -17.70 13.77 2.52
CA LEU A 145 -16.94 12.84 3.36
C LEU A 145 -16.58 13.48 4.71
N CYS A 146 -16.12 14.73 4.70
CA CYS A 146 -15.83 15.47 5.92
C CYS A 146 -17.06 15.66 6.81
N LYS A 147 -18.24 15.92 6.23
CA LYS A 147 -19.51 15.95 6.97
C LYS A 147 -19.81 14.59 7.62
N GLN A 148 -19.66 13.50 6.87
CA GLN A 148 -19.83 12.13 7.40
C GLN A 148 -18.84 11.81 8.53
N LEU A 149 -17.63 12.37 8.46
CA LEU A 149 -16.61 12.27 9.51
C LEU A 149 -16.84 13.24 10.69
N GLY A 150 -17.96 13.97 10.72
CA GLY A 150 -18.37 14.82 11.84
C GLY A 150 -18.09 16.32 11.66
N MET A 151 -17.38 16.73 10.60
CA MET A 151 -17.07 18.12 10.31
C MET A 151 -18.22 18.81 9.57
N ASN A 152 -19.39 18.86 10.21
CA ASN A 152 -20.61 19.36 9.59
C ASN A 152 -20.66 20.90 9.49
N VAL A 153 -20.13 21.61 10.50
CA VAL A 153 -20.27 23.07 10.61
C VAL A 153 -19.44 23.82 9.58
N ALA A 154 -18.23 23.33 9.27
CA ALA A 154 -17.26 23.96 8.37
C ALA A 154 -17.75 24.14 6.91
N PHE A 155 -18.89 23.57 6.54
CA PHE A 155 -19.48 23.67 5.20
C PHE A 155 -20.89 24.26 5.23
N THR A 156 -21.16 25.12 6.22
CA THR A 156 -22.43 25.85 6.39
C THR A 156 -22.16 27.30 6.73
N ASP A 157 -23.18 28.15 6.65
CA ASP A 157 -23.08 29.59 6.98
C ASP A 157 -22.84 29.87 8.47
N ARG A 158 -22.80 28.82 9.31
CA ARG A 158 -22.43 28.89 10.73
C ARG A 158 -20.95 28.66 10.99
N ALA A 159 -20.16 28.44 9.94
CA ALA A 159 -18.72 28.30 10.06
C ALA A 159 -18.10 29.62 10.54
N ASP A 160 -17.16 29.51 11.48
CA ASP A 160 -16.31 30.59 11.93
C ASP A 160 -14.89 30.25 11.45
N PHE A 161 -14.34 31.10 10.58
CA PHE A 161 -13.10 30.85 9.83
C PHE A 161 -12.01 31.86 10.20
#